data_AF-A0A6G0YIT0-F1
#
_entry.id   AF-A0A6G0YIT0-F1
#
_cell.length_a   1.000
_cell.length_b   1.000
_cell.length_c   1.000
_cell.angle_alpha   90.00
_cell.angle_beta   90.00
_cell.angle_gamma   90.00
#
_symmetry.space_group_name_H-M   'P 1'
#
loop_
_entity.id
_entity.type
_entity.pdbx_description
1 polymer ?
#
loop_
_entity_poly.entity_id
_entity_poly.type
_entity_poly.pdbx_seq_one_letter_code
_entity_poly.pdbx_strand_id
1 'polypeptide(L)' 'TLWTFITNLRKVQSGRDTFYQQLEAGNSPPKKKKKFIDVDKRIFKIVEDYNNRNTLSFLRGIAQNISCY' A
#
# COMPACT_ATOMS: atom_id res chain seq x y z
N THR A 1 0.82 -18.77 -21.61
CA THR A 1 0.03 -18.59 -22.86
C THR A 1 -1.09 -17.60 -22.61
N LEU A 2 -1.84 -17.19 -23.65
CA LEU A 2 -3.03 -16.34 -23.52
C LEU A 2 -4.02 -16.91 -22.49
N TRP A 3 -4.18 -18.23 -22.45
CA TRP A 3 -5.06 -18.90 -21.49
C TRP A 3 -4.60 -18.70 -20.03
N THR A 4 -3.30 -18.82 -19.77
CA THR A 4 -2.72 -18.54 -18.45
C THR A 4 -2.98 -17.09 -18.04
N PHE A 5 -2.85 -16.15 -18.98
CA PHE A 5 -3.13 -14.73 -18.74
C PHE A 5 -4.59 -14.49 -18.36
N ILE A 6 -5.55 -15.02 -19.14
CA ILE A 6 -6.98 -14.95 -18.85
C ILE A 6 -7.30 -15.57 -17.48
N THR A 7 -6.70 -16.71 -17.17
CA THR A 7 -6.89 -17.39 -15.89
C THR A 7 -6.40 -16.53 -14.72
N ASN A 8 -5.24 -15.88 -14.87
CA ASN A 8 -4.71 -15.00 -13.84
C ASN A 8 -5.58 -13.74 -13.66
N LEU A 9 -6.10 -13.16 -14.74
CA LEU A 9 -7.04 -12.04 -14.65
C LEU A 9 -8.30 -12.41 -13.86
N ARG A 10 -8.90 -13.58 -14.16
CA ARG A 10 -10.08 -14.08 -13.42
C ARG A 10 -9.81 -14.26 -11.93
N LYS A 11 -8.63 -14.74 -11.56
CA LYS A 11 -8.22 -14.87 -10.14
C LYS A 11 -8.09 -13.53 -9.43
N VAL A 12 -7.52 -12.53 -10.11
CA VAL A 12 -7.41 -11.17 -9.54
C VAL A 12 -8.80 -10.55 -9.37
N GLN A 13 -9.67 -10.72 -10.37
CA GLN A 13 -11.03 -10.22 -10.34
C GLN A 13 -11.85 -10.87 -9.23
N SER A 14 -11.82 -12.20 -9.08
CA SER A 14 -12.60 -12.87 -8.03
C SER A 14 -12.19 -12.45 -6.62
N GLY A 15 -10.89 -12.18 -6.40
CA GLY A 15 -10.39 -11.65 -5.13
C GLY A 15 -10.89 -10.22 -4.84
N ARG A 16 -11.00 -9.38 -5.88
CA ARG A 16 -11.54 -8.01 -5.79
C ARG A 16 -13.05 -8.02 -5.52
N ASP A 17 -13.79 -8.86 -6.24
CA ASP A 17 -15.25 -8.97 -6.11
C ASP A 17 -15.62 -9.45 -4.70
N THR A 18 -14.90 -10.45 -4.18
CA THR A 18 -15.09 -10.93 -2.79
C THR A 18 -14.82 -9.81 -1.78
N PHE A 19 -13.72 -9.06 -1.95
CA PHE A 19 -13.41 -7.93 -1.07
C PHE A 19 -14.51 -6.87 -1.10
N TYR A 20 -15.02 -6.55 -2.28
CA TYR A 20 -16.07 -5.56 -2.47
C TYR A 20 -17.40 -6.00 -1.83
N GLN A 21 -17.80 -7.26 -2.02
CA GLN A 21 -18.98 -7.85 -1.39
C GLN A 21 -18.92 -7.81 0.14
N GLN A 22 -17.73 -8.03 0.73
CA GLN A 22 -17.55 -7.89 2.18
C GLN A 22 -17.85 -6.46 2.65
N LEU A 23 -17.43 -5.44 1.89
CA LEU A 23 -17.72 -4.05 2.21
C LEU A 23 -19.21 -3.71 2.03
N GLU A 24 -19.86 -4.18 0.97
CA GLU A 24 -21.30 -3.99 0.75
C GLU A 24 -22.15 -4.64 1.85
N ALA A 25 -21.70 -5.78 2.39
CA ALA A 25 -22.32 -6.43 3.55
C ALA A 25 -22.11 -5.66 4.87
N GLY A 26 -21.38 -4.54 4.86
CA GLY A 26 -21.08 -3.73 6.04
C GLY A 26 -19.89 -4.24 6.86
N ASN A 27 -19.14 -5.25 6.37
CA ASN A 27 -17.93 -5.69 7.06
C ASN A 27 -16.83 -4.64 6.92
N SER A 28 -16.06 -4.47 7.99
CA SER A 28 -14.91 -3.57 7.97
C SER A 28 -13.83 -4.11 7.03
N PRO A 29 -13.07 -3.22 6.33
CA PRO A 29 -11.94 -3.65 5.53
C PRO A 29 -10.95 -4.50 6.34
N PRO A 30 -10.29 -5.50 5.73
CA PRO A 30 -9.20 -6.23 6.35
C PRO A 30 -8.15 -5.26 6.88
N LYS A 31 -7.66 -5.53 8.09
CA LYS A 31 -6.64 -4.68 8.72
C LYS A 31 -5.40 -4.60 7.82
N LYS A 32 -4.93 -3.38 7.54
CA LYS A 32 -3.67 -3.13 6.81
C LYS A 32 -2.54 -3.88 7.53
N LYS A 33 -1.68 -4.59 6.78
CA LYS A 33 -0.57 -5.35 7.41
C LYS A 33 0.32 -4.38 8.19
N LYS A 34 0.73 -4.79 9.39
CA LYS A 34 1.54 -3.96 10.32
C LYS A 34 2.73 -3.28 9.63
N LYS A 35 3.44 -4.01 8.76
CA LYS A 35 4.58 -3.46 8.00
C LYS A 35 4.24 -2.20 7.19
N PHE A 36 3.05 -2.15 6.58
CA PHE A 36 2.65 -0.98 5.81
C PHE A 36 2.18 0.16 6.71
N ILE A 37 1.56 -0.16 7.86
CA ILE A 37 1.20 0.85 8.87
C ILE A 37 2.46 1.51 9.44
N ASP A 38 3.49 0.72 9.73
CA ASP A 38 4.74 1.22 10.30
C ASP A 38 5.50 2.09 9.30
N VAL A 39 5.48 1.73 8.02
CA VAL A 39 6.06 2.56 6.94
C VAL A 39 5.27 3.85 6.77
N ASP A 40 3.93 3.81 6.71
CA ASP A 40 3.12 5.02 6.64
C ASP A 40 3.47 6.01 7.76
N LYS A 41 3.58 5.51 9.00
CA LYS A 41 3.96 6.33 10.17
C LYS A 41 5.34 6.97 10.00
N ARG A 42 6.31 6.23 9.46
CA ARG A 42 7.67 6.77 9.19
C ARG A 42 7.64 7.84 8.11
N ILE A 43 6.94 7.60 7.01
CA ILE A 43 6.79 8.57 5.91
C ILE A 43 6.07 9.82 6.44
N PHE A 44 4.98 9.64 7.16
CA PHE A 44 4.22 10.75 7.75
C PHE A 44 5.11 11.64 8.62
N LYS A 45 5.91 11.04 9.50
CA LYS A 45 6.87 11.78 10.33
C LYS A 45 7.92 12.55 9.52
N ILE A 46 8.37 12.01 8.39
CA ILE A 46 9.33 12.68 7.50
C ILE A 46 8.67 13.87 6.78
N VAL A 47 7.41 13.74 6.38
CA VAL A 47 6.63 14.77 5.69
C VAL A 47 6.22 15.89 6.65
N GLU A 48 5.79 15.56 7.85
CA GLU A 48 5.43 16.54 8.89
C GLU A 48 6.63 17.45 9.24
N ASP A 49 7.83 16.90 9.19
CA ASP A 49 9.09 17.58 9.50
C ASP A 49 9.79 18.16 8.26
N TYR A 50 9.05 18.39 7.16
CA TYR A 50 9.61 18.84 5.88
C TYR A 50 10.38 20.16 6.00
N ASN A 51 9.77 21.19 6.62
CA ASN A 51 10.35 22.53 6.70
C ASN A 51 11.64 22.60 7.54
N ASN A 52 11.86 21.64 8.43
CA ASN A 52 13.03 21.61 9.32
C ASN A 52 14.17 20.73 8.75
N ARG A 53 13.97 20.10 7.59
CA ARG A 53 14.93 19.18 6.98
C ARG A 53 15.60 19.79 5.76
N ASN A 54 16.87 19.46 5.60
CA ASN A 54 17.54 19.63 4.31
C ASN A 54 16.83 18.76 3.24
N THR A 55 16.54 19.33 2.08
CA THR A 55 15.88 18.69 0.94
C THR A 55 16.49 17.33 0.59
N LEU A 56 17.82 17.21 0.62
CA LEU A 56 18.51 15.95 0.33
C LEU A 56 18.20 14.86 1.37
N SER A 57 18.17 15.23 2.65
CA SER A 57 17.83 14.32 3.76
C SER A 57 16.37 13.89 3.70
N PHE A 58 15.47 14.80 3.32
CA PHE A 58 14.07 14.50 3.08
C PHE A 58 13.91 13.47 1.96
N LEU A 59 14.46 13.75 0.77
CA LEU A 59 14.37 12.86 -0.39
C LEU A 59 14.96 11.48 -0.10
N ARG A 60 16.12 11.42 0.59
CA ARG A 60 16.74 10.16 1.00
C ARG A 60 15.85 9.37 1.97
N GLY A 61 15.23 10.06 2.93
CA GLY A 61 14.30 9.43 3.88
C GLY A 61 13.07 8.83 3.19
N ILE A 62 12.50 9.53 2.19
CA ILE A 62 11.39 9.01 1.39
C ILE A 62 11.85 7.80 0.56
N ALA A 63 12.97 7.92 -0.15
CA ALA A 63 13.50 6.85 -1.00
C ALA A 63 13.72 5.54 -0.20
N GLN A 64 14.28 5.63 1.00
CA GLN A 64 14.52 4.47 1.87
C GLN A 64 13.23 3.75 2.31
N ASN A 65 12.15 4.49 2.54
CA ASN A 65 10.87 3.89 2.94
C ASN A 65 10.12 3.27 1.76
N ILE A 66 10.35 3.76 0.53
CA ILE A 66 9.73 3.24 -0.69
C ILE A 66 10.55 2.05 -1.25
N SER A 67 11.88 2.08 -1.17
CA SER A 67 12.76 1.03 -1.71
C SER A 67 12.67 -0.31 -0.97
N CYS A 68 12.03 -0.35 0.20
CA CYS A 68 11.76 -1.59 0.93
C CYS A 68 10.52 -2.35 0.43
N TYR A 69 9.96 -1.97 -0.72
CA TYR A 69 8.86 -2.64 -1.42
C TYR A 69 9.28 -3.28 -2.73
#